data_AF-A0A2K0UHP1-F1
#
_entry.id   AF-A0A2K0UHP1-F1
#
_cell.length_a   1.000
_cell.length_b   1.000
_cell.length_c   1.000
_cell.angle_alpha   90.00
_cell.angle_beta   90.00
_cell.angle_gamma   90.00
#
_symmetry.space_group_name_H-M   'P 1'
#
loop_
_entity.id
_entity.type
_entity.pdbx_description
1 polymer ?
#
loop_
_entity_poly.entity_id
_entity_poly.type
_entity_poly.pdbx_seq_one_letter_code
_entity_poly.pdbx_strand_id
1 'polypeptide(L)'
;MGRYVYIEKNVIDAIFDITEGSLSQYQASDKYGVPQPVLSKRLSGQKSRKESTHPHKRVSTSQEDRLVRWLLRQESLGYALTHSQLRSCVEALLRQQGDNTPLGKNWTARFINRHSKLSTKLRKRPEAARFDGFTPKAVNWYFDIRENEYGWIKPENTVNVDEGGIMAGFGLDNLVIRSSDPKKKALLKGV
;
A
#
# COMPACT_ATOMS: atom_id res chain seq x y z
N MET A 1 26.69 -5.05 31.73
CA MET A 1 27.41 -5.35 30.47
C MET A 1 27.39 -4.11 29.59
N GLY A 2 28.57 -3.58 29.22
CA GLY A 2 28.69 -2.41 28.35
C GLY A 2 28.14 -2.68 26.96
N ARG A 3 27.46 -1.69 26.38
CA ARG A 3 26.97 -1.75 25.00
C ARG A 3 28.15 -1.47 24.08
N TYR A 4 28.59 -2.47 23.32
CA TYR A 4 29.59 -2.23 22.28
C TYR A 4 29.00 -1.34 21.18
N VAL A 5 29.71 -0.27 20.84
CA VAL A 5 29.35 0.63 19.74
C VAL A 5 30.14 0.20 18.51
N TYR A 6 29.46 -0.32 17.50
CA TYR A 6 30.03 -0.71 16.21
C TYR A 6 29.01 -0.51 15.10
N ILE A 7 29.49 -0.38 13.86
CA ILE A 7 28.66 -0.20 12.67
C ILE A 7 28.52 -1.56 11.95
N GLU A 8 27.34 -1.89 11.45
CA GLU A 8 27.10 -3.17 10.73
C GLU A 8 27.99 -3.34 9.50
N LYS A 9 28.36 -2.25 8.82
CA LYS A 9 29.29 -2.28 7.70
C LYS A 9 30.65 -2.89 8.12
N ASN A 10 31.22 -2.42 9.23
CA ASN A 10 32.49 -2.93 9.76
C ASN A 10 32.39 -4.42 10.14
N VAL A 11 31.22 -4.90 10.56
CA VAL A 11 30.99 -6.32 10.86
C VAL A 11 31.01 -7.15 9.59
N ILE A 12 30.38 -6.66 8.51
CA ILE A 12 30.35 -7.33 7.21
C ILE A 12 31.75 -7.39 6.60
N ASP A 13 32.45 -6.26 6.56
CA ASP A 13 33.81 -6.16 6.03
C ASP A 13 34.79 -7.04 6.82
N ALA A 14 34.65 -7.10 8.16
CA ALA A 14 35.44 -7.99 9.00
C ALA A 14 35.17 -9.48 8.73
N ILE A 15 33.89 -9.87 8.57
CA ILE A 15 33.54 -11.27 8.26
C ILE A 15 34.09 -11.65 6.88
N PHE A 16 33.99 -10.76 5.90
CA PHE A 16 34.49 -10.98 4.55
C PHE A 16 36.01 -11.30 4.56
N ASP A 17 36.81 -10.44 5.20
CA ASP A 17 38.26 -10.64 5.32
C ASP A 17 38.62 -11.93 6.09
N ILE A 18 37.79 -12.37 7.04
CA ILE A 18 37.98 -13.63 7.76
C ILE A 18 37.65 -14.83 6.86
N THR A 19 36.59 -14.74 6.07
CA THR A 19 36.14 -15.83 5.19
C THR A 19 37.02 -16.02 3.96
N GLU A 20 37.64 -14.95 3.45
CA GLU A 20 38.64 -15.05 2.38
C GLU A 20 40.00 -15.55 2.89
N GLY A 21 40.16 -15.74 4.21
CA GLY A 21 41.41 -16.16 4.84
C GLY A 21 42.45 -15.05 4.96
N SER A 22 42.08 -13.81 4.62
CA SER A 22 42.95 -12.64 4.61
C SER A 22 43.34 -12.18 6.02
N LEU A 23 42.46 -12.36 7.01
CA LEU A 23 42.69 -11.97 8.41
C LEU A 23 42.17 -13.00 9.41
N SER A 24 42.88 -13.19 10.52
CA SER A 24 42.33 -13.89 11.69
C SER A 24 41.22 -13.07 12.38
N GLN A 25 40.36 -13.71 13.16
CA GLN A 25 39.30 -13.01 13.93
C GLN A 25 39.88 -11.91 14.85
N TYR A 26 41.10 -12.09 15.37
CA TYR A 26 41.79 -11.09 16.17
C TYR A 26 42.20 -9.88 15.34
N GLN A 27 42.86 -10.12 14.20
CA GLN A 27 43.30 -9.04 13.31
C GLN A 27 42.12 -8.27 12.72
N ALA A 28 41.02 -8.95 12.38
CA ALA A 28 39.79 -8.31 11.93
C ALA A 28 39.11 -7.52 13.05
N SER A 29 39.13 -8.02 14.29
CA SER A 29 38.60 -7.29 15.45
C SER A 29 39.34 -5.97 15.67
N ASP A 30 40.66 -5.98 15.56
CA ASP A 30 41.53 -4.82 15.74
C ASP A 30 41.37 -3.82 14.59
N LYS A 31 41.48 -4.30 13.34
CA LYS A 31 41.36 -3.47 12.11
C LYS A 31 40.02 -2.75 12.00
N TYR A 32 38.92 -3.43 12.32
CA TYR A 32 37.56 -2.90 12.10
C TYR A 32 36.91 -2.34 13.36
N GLY A 33 37.57 -2.40 14.51
CA GLY A 33 37.04 -1.95 15.80
C GLY A 33 35.80 -2.71 16.25
N VAL A 34 35.62 -3.95 15.78
CA VAL A 34 34.47 -4.80 16.13
C VAL A 34 34.92 -5.81 17.18
N PRO A 35 34.30 -5.87 18.36
CA PRO A 35 34.70 -6.83 19.39
C PRO A 35 34.62 -8.28 18.89
N GLN A 36 35.66 -9.08 19.15
CA GLN A 36 35.68 -10.52 18.83
C GLN A 36 34.40 -11.30 19.19
N PRO A 37 33.76 -11.10 20.36
CA PRO A 37 32.53 -11.82 20.69
C PRO A 37 31.37 -11.56 19.71
N VAL A 38 31.37 -10.38 19.06
CA VAL A 38 30.41 -10.05 18.01
C VAL A 38 30.76 -10.83 16.75
N LEU A 39 32.01 -10.80 16.29
CA LEU A 39 32.45 -11.52 15.10
C LEU A 39 32.23 -13.03 15.22
N SER A 40 32.59 -13.62 16.36
CA SER A 40 32.39 -15.05 16.64
C SER A 40 30.92 -15.46 16.55
N LYS A 41 30.01 -14.67 17.15
CA LYS A 41 28.56 -14.89 17.04
C LYS A 41 28.04 -14.78 15.60
N ARG A 42 28.59 -13.86 14.82
CA ARG A 42 28.19 -13.71 13.40
C ARG A 42 28.66 -14.86 12.54
N LEU A 43 29.90 -15.30 12.73
CA LEU A 43 30.47 -16.46 12.06
C LEU A 43 29.74 -17.75 12.44
N SER A 44 29.20 -17.85 13.65
CA SER A 44 28.30 -18.95 14.06
C SER A 44 26.86 -18.81 13.53
N GLY A 45 26.59 -17.88 12.62
CA GLY A 45 25.29 -17.72 11.96
C GLY A 45 24.27 -16.86 12.69
N GLN A 46 24.65 -16.17 13.78
CA GLN A 46 23.72 -15.28 14.48
C GLN A 46 23.48 -14.00 13.66
N LYS A 47 22.22 -13.69 13.38
CA LYS A 47 21.83 -12.49 12.64
C LYS A 47 22.01 -11.22 13.47
N SER A 48 22.07 -10.07 12.80
CA SER A 48 22.15 -8.76 13.48
C SER A 48 21.00 -8.57 14.43
N ARG A 49 21.15 -7.77 15.48
CA ARG A 49 19.99 -7.35 16.28
C ARG A 49 18.94 -6.64 15.41
N LYS A 50 19.36 -5.87 14.39
CA LYS A 50 18.43 -5.23 13.43
C LYS A 50 17.70 -6.28 12.58
N GLU A 51 18.40 -7.28 12.07
CA GLU A 51 17.82 -8.39 11.31
C GLU A 51 16.97 -9.31 12.20
N SER A 52 17.41 -9.58 13.42
CA SER A 52 16.73 -10.37 14.45
C SER A 52 15.59 -9.63 15.14
N THR A 53 15.33 -8.36 14.80
CA THR A 53 14.06 -7.70 15.16
C THR A 53 12.92 -8.13 14.21
N HIS A 54 13.22 -8.86 13.13
CA HIS A 54 12.25 -9.36 12.15
C HIS A 54 11.46 -10.64 12.50
N PRO A 55 11.80 -11.50 13.50
CA PRO A 55 11.10 -12.78 13.72
C PRO A 55 9.60 -12.66 14.05
N HIS A 56 9.13 -11.47 14.46
CA HIS A 56 7.76 -11.29 14.93
C HIS A 56 6.89 -10.43 14.00
N LYS A 57 7.37 -10.09 12.80
CA LYS A 57 6.50 -9.47 11.80
C LYS A 57 5.80 -10.55 11.00
N ARG A 58 4.50 -10.69 11.26
CA ARG A 58 3.59 -11.64 10.60
C ARG A 58 3.52 -11.46 9.07
N VAL A 59 3.82 -10.26 8.59
CA VAL A 59 4.04 -9.96 7.16
C VAL A 59 5.49 -9.53 7.00
N SER A 60 6.25 -10.23 6.16
CA SER A 60 7.67 -9.92 5.95
C SER A 60 7.86 -8.60 5.21
N THR A 61 9.03 -7.98 5.34
CA THR A 61 9.35 -6.69 4.67
C THR A 61 9.14 -6.77 3.15
N SER A 62 9.53 -7.87 2.50
CA SER A 62 9.34 -8.06 1.06
C SER A 62 7.87 -8.23 0.65
N GLN A 63 7.04 -8.83 1.51
CA GLN A 63 5.59 -8.86 1.33
C GLN A 63 4.99 -7.46 1.50
N GLU A 64 5.41 -6.72 2.52
CA GLU A 64 4.98 -5.33 2.71
C GLU A 64 5.34 -4.46 1.49
N ASP A 65 6.55 -4.57 0.93
CA ASP A 65 6.95 -3.81 -0.26
C ASP A 65 6.12 -4.14 -1.51
N ARG A 66 5.69 -5.41 -1.65
CA ARG A 66 4.76 -5.81 -2.72
C ARG A 66 3.37 -5.21 -2.50
N LEU A 67 2.88 -5.22 -1.26
CA LEU A 67 1.60 -4.62 -0.88
C LEU A 67 1.60 -3.11 -1.13
N VAL A 68 2.67 -2.40 -0.79
CA VAL A 68 2.82 -0.95 -1.05
C VAL A 68 2.76 -0.68 -2.56
N ARG A 69 3.49 -1.45 -3.38
CA ARG A 69 3.47 -1.29 -4.85
C ARG A 69 2.07 -1.53 -5.41
N TRP A 70 1.40 -2.58 -4.96
CA TRP A 70 0.02 -2.87 -5.35
C TRP A 70 -0.92 -1.73 -4.97
N LEU A 71 -0.82 -1.20 -3.75
CA LEU A 71 -1.69 -0.12 -3.27
C LEU A 71 -1.51 1.18 -4.06
N LEU A 72 -0.27 1.55 -4.41
CA LEU A 72 0.02 2.68 -5.28
C LEU A 72 -0.53 2.48 -6.71
N ARG A 73 -0.54 1.23 -7.20
CA ARG A 73 -1.16 0.89 -8.48
C ARG A 73 -2.69 1.05 -8.43
N GLN A 74 -3.33 0.60 -7.34
CA GLN A 74 -4.78 0.81 -7.14
C GLN A 74 -5.14 2.30 -7.16
N GLU A 75 -4.34 3.13 -6.48
CA GLU A 75 -4.52 4.59 -6.50
C GLU A 75 -4.38 5.17 -7.92
N SER A 76 -3.40 4.70 -8.71
CA SER A 76 -3.23 5.15 -10.10
C SER A 76 -4.41 4.79 -11.02
N LEU A 77 -5.16 3.74 -10.67
CA LEU A 77 -6.39 3.33 -11.36
C LEU A 77 -7.63 4.08 -10.85
N GLY A 78 -7.48 4.96 -9.85
CA GLY A 78 -8.57 5.72 -9.25
C GLY A 78 -9.26 5.01 -8.07
N TYR A 79 -8.83 3.82 -7.68
CA TYR A 79 -9.36 3.11 -6.53
C TYR A 79 -8.74 3.66 -5.23
N ALA A 80 -9.59 4.05 -4.29
CA ALA A 80 -9.17 4.52 -2.98
C ALA A 80 -9.54 3.49 -1.90
N LEU A 81 -8.59 2.64 -1.52
CA LEU A 81 -8.81 1.63 -0.50
C LEU A 81 -8.93 2.25 0.89
N THR A 82 -9.92 1.79 1.66
CA THR A 82 -10.06 2.11 3.08
C THR A 82 -9.12 1.25 3.93
N HIS A 83 -8.97 1.63 5.21
CA HIS A 83 -8.22 0.84 6.19
C HIS A 83 -8.79 -0.57 6.40
N SER A 84 -10.13 -0.70 6.38
CA SER A 84 -10.81 -2.00 6.52
C SER A 84 -10.61 -2.88 5.30
N GLN A 85 -10.72 -2.32 4.10
CA GLN A 85 -10.49 -3.05 2.85
C GLN A 85 -9.06 -3.58 2.77
N LEU A 86 -8.05 -2.75 3.06
CA LEU A 86 -6.66 -3.20 3.10
C LEU A 86 -6.49 -4.36 4.09
N ARG A 87 -7.07 -4.23 5.29
CA ARG A 87 -7.01 -5.27 6.30
C ARG A 87 -7.63 -6.58 5.81
N SER A 88 -8.82 -6.54 5.23
CA SER A 88 -9.51 -7.73 4.70
C SER A 88 -8.71 -8.37 3.56
N CYS A 89 -8.11 -7.60 2.67
CA CYS A 89 -7.24 -8.13 1.61
C CYS A 89 -6.01 -8.85 2.19
N VAL A 90 -5.35 -8.26 3.19
CA VAL A 90 -4.17 -8.87 3.79
C VAL A 90 -4.54 -10.12 4.60
N GLU A 91 -5.65 -10.09 5.35
CA GLU A 91 -6.16 -11.27 6.06
C GLU A 91 -6.52 -12.38 5.06
N ALA A 92 -7.16 -12.08 3.94
CA ALA A 92 -7.45 -13.08 2.90
C ALA A 92 -6.17 -13.72 2.33
N LEU A 93 -5.14 -12.91 2.06
CA LEU A 93 -3.83 -13.41 1.61
C LEU A 93 -3.17 -14.32 2.66
N LEU A 94 -3.21 -13.94 3.93
CA LEU A 94 -2.66 -14.75 5.03
C LEU A 94 -3.40 -16.09 5.18
N ARG A 95 -4.73 -16.08 5.03
CA ARG A 95 -5.54 -17.32 5.06
C ARG A 95 -5.16 -18.28 3.95
N GLN A 96 -4.87 -17.77 2.74
CA GLN A 96 -4.35 -18.58 1.63
C GLN A 96 -2.97 -19.19 1.93
N GLN A 97 -2.19 -18.56 2.81
CA GLN A 97 -0.89 -19.06 3.26
C GLN A 97 -1.00 -19.99 4.49
N GLY A 98 -2.21 -20.36 4.90
CA GLY A 98 -2.47 -21.22 6.07
C GLY A 98 -2.55 -20.48 7.40
N ASP A 99 -2.46 -19.15 7.41
CA ASP A 99 -2.53 -18.34 8.62
C ASP A 99 -3.91 -17.69 8.80
N ASN A 100 -4.72 -18.32 9.65
CA ASN A 100 -6.10 -17.91 9.93
C ASN A 100 -6.25 -16.89 11.08
N THR A 101 -5.14 -16.45 11.68
CA THR A 101 -5.23 -15.54 12.84
C THR A 101 -5.71 -14.14 12.37
N PRO A 102 -6.59 -13.42 13.08
CA PRO A 102 -6.94 -12.04 12.71
C PRO A 102 -5.75 -11.09 12.94
N LEU A 103 -5.63 -10.03 12.14
CA LEU A 103 -4.59 -9.01 12.34
C LEU A 103 -4.88 -8.17 13.61
N GLY A 104 -3.87 -7.54 14.20
CA GLY A 104 -4.10 -6.62 15.32
C GLY A 104 -4.90 -5.37 14.89
N LYS A 105 -5.74 -4.79 15.76
CA LYS A 105 -6.56 -3.58 15.46
C LYS A 105 -5.75 -2.42 14.86
N ASN A 106 -4.54 -2.21 15.37
CA ASN A 106 -3.65 -1.13 14.96
C ASN A 106 -2.68 -1.52 13.82
N TRP A 107 -2.82 -2.71 13.23
CA TRP A 107 -1.88 -3.21 12.22
C TRP A 107 -1.81 -2.28 11.01
N THR A 108 -2.96 -1.85 10.47
CA THR A 108 -3.05 -0.99 9.29
C THR A 108 -2.40 0.38 9.52
N ALA A 109 -2.69 1.02 10.65
CA ALA A 109 -2.07 2.29 11.03
C ALA A 109 -0.54 2.14 11.18
N ARG A 110 -0.08 1.07 11.84
CA ARG A 110 1.36 0.78 11.97
C ARG A 110 2.00 0.48 10.61
N PHE A 111 1.32 -0.21 9.70
CA PHE A 111 1.79 -0.47 8.35
C PHE A 111 2.01 0.83 7.58
N ILE A 112 1.01 1.73 7.59
CA ILE A 112 1.13 3.04 6.94
C ILE A 112 2.29 3.85 7.56
N ASN A 113 2.40 3.89 8.89
CA ASN A 113 3.50 4.61 9.57
C ASN A 113 4.89 4.05 9.26
N ARG A 114 5.02 2.75 8.92
CA ARG A 114 6.29 2.15 8.49
C ARG A 114 6.69 2.57 7.07
N HIS A 115 5.72 2.95 6.24
CA HIS A 115 5.90 3.18 4.82
C HIS A 115 5.61 4.65 4.48
N SER A 116 6.63 5.50 4.53
CA SER A 116 6.51 6.96 4.28
C SER A 116 5.96 7.35 2.90
N LYS A 117 5.90 6.40 1.97
CA LYS A 117 5.26 6.56 0.64
C LYS A 117 3.73 6.57 0.71
N LEU A 118 3.16 6.13 1.83
CA LEU A 118 1.73 6.06 2.08
C LEU A 118 1.31 7.12 3.10
N SER A 119 0.10 7.62 2.95
CA SER A 119 -0.56 8.54 3.86
C SER A 119 -2.03 8.16 3.96
N THR A 120 -2.61 8.35 5.15
CA THR A 120 -4.05 8.34 5.30
C THR A 120 -4.59 9.71 4.91
N LYS A 121 -5.61 9.77 4.06
CA LYS A 121 -6.29 11.00 3.65
C LYS A 121 -7.80 10.80 3.79
N LEU A 122 -8.51 11.85 4.16
CA LEU A 122 -9.97 11.82 4.16
C LEU A 122 -10.45 11.79 2.71
N ARG A 123 -11.35 10.86 2.38
CA ARG A 123 -12.02 10.86 1.08
C ARG A 123 -12.93 12.08 1.01
N LYS A 124 -12.75 12.94 0.00
CA LYS A 124 -13.73 13.99 -0.30
C LYS A 124 -14.78 13.42 -1.24
N ARG A 125 -16.05 13.64 -0.91
CA ARG A 125 -17.18 13.35 -1.80
C ARG A 125 -16.98 14.13 -3.11
N PRO A 126 -17.15 13.52 -4.30
CA PRO A 126 -17.30 14.29 -5.52
C PRO A 126 -18.46 15.28 -5.36
N GLU A 127 -18.29 16.51 -5.82
CA GLU A 127 -19.36 17.53 -5.79
C GLU A 127 -20.59 17.00 -6.54
N ALA A 128 -21.76 17.09 -5.92
CA ALA A 128 -23.03 16.61 -6.49
C ALA A 128 -23.30 17.19 -7.88
N ALA A 129 -22.84 18.42 -8.14
CA ALA A 129 -22.93 19.09 -9.43
C ALA A 129 -22.26 18.35 -10.61
N ARG A 130 -21.34 17.40 -10.35
CA ARG A 130 -20.75 16.55 -11.42
C ARG A 130 -21.65 15.40 -11.84
N PHE A 131 -22.64 15.06 -11.02
CA PHE A 131 -23.62 14.02 -11.29
C PHE A 131 -24.97 14.60 -11.73
N ASP A 132 -25.20 15.90 -11.49
CA ASP A 132 -26.42 16.57 -11.87
C ASP A 132 -26.37 17.04 -13.34
N GLY A 133 -26.43 16.08 -14.25
CA GLY A 133 -26.66 16.34 -15.68
C GLY A 133 -28.11 16.71 -16.00
N PHE A 134 -29.02 16.63 -15.01
CA PHE A 134 -30.46 16.71 -15.19
C PHE A 134 -30.99 18.15 -15.10
N THR A 135 -30.35 19.05 -15.85
CA THR A 135 -30.80 20.45 -15.93
C THR A 135 -31.96 20.59 -16.91
N PRO A 136 -32.93 21.50 -16.69
CA PRO A 136 -34.02 21.74 -17.63
C PRO A 136 -33.54 22.04 -19.06
N LYS A 137 -32.39 22.72 -19.18
CA LYS A 137 -31.75 23.01 -20.47
C LYS A 137 -31.26 21.74 -21.19
N ALA A 138 -30.61 20.83 -20.47
CA ALA A 138 -30.12 19.57 -21.04
C ALA A 138 -31.28 18.64 -21.43
N VAL A 139 -32.33 18.60 -20.60
CA VAL A 139 -33.55 17.82 -20.86
C VAL A 139 -34.28 18.35 -22.10
N ASN A 140 -34.51 19.67 -22.18
CA ASN A 140 -35.17 20.27 -23.33
C ASN A 140 -34.35 20.07 -24.61
N TRP A 141 -33.02 20.26 -24.55
CA TRP A 141 -32.14 20.02 -25.70
C TRP A 141 -32.23 18.58 -26.24
N TYR A 142 -32.31 17.58 -25.35
CA TYR A 142 -32.49 16.18 -25.77
C TYR A 142 -33.83 15.97 -26.49
N PHE A 143 -34.93 16.48 -25.93
CA PHE A 143 -36.25 16.34 -26.55
C PHE A 143 -36.35 17.11 -27.87
N ASP A 144 -35.72 18.28 -27.99
CA ASP A 144 -35.67 19.03 -29.24
C ASP A 144 -35.01 18.22 -30.36
N ILE A 145 -33.89 17.53 -30.09
CA ILE A 145 -33.24 16.67 -31.07
C ILE A 145 -34.10 15.43 -31.37
N ARG A 146 -34.66 14.81 -30.33
CA ARG A 146 -35.51 13.62 -30.47
C ARG A 146 -36.68 13.88 -31.40
N GLU A 147 -37.43 14.95 -31.17
CA GLU A 147 -38.63 15.26 -31.95
C GLU A 147 -38.28 15.73 -33.37
N ASN A 148 -37.23 16.55 -33.53
CA ASN A 148 -36.89 17.11 -34.84
C ASN A 148 -36.17 16.12 -35.78
N GLU A 149 -35.23 15.33 -35.28
CA GLU A 149 -34.39 14.44 -36.11
C GLU A 149 -34.91 12.99 -36.13
N TYR A 150 -35.55 12.55 -35.04
CA TYR A 150 -35.91 11.16 -34.80
C TYR A 150 -37.39 10.91 -34.51
N GLY A 151 -38.27 11.91 -34.70
CA GLY A 151 -39.72 11.80 -34.43
C GLY A 151 -40.44 10.73 -35.26
N TRP A 152 -39.80 10.23 -36.33
CA TRP A 152 -40.30 9.11 -37.12
C TRP A 152 -40.16 7.74 -36.42
N ILE A 153 -39.35 7.64 -35.37
CA ILE A 153 -39.23 6.43 -34.55
C ILE A 153 -40.40 6.41 -33.56
N LYS A 154 -41.27 5.42 -33.71
CA LYS A 154 -42.43 5.28 -32.84
C LYS A 154 -42.02 5.04 -31.38
N PRO A 155 -42.78 5.53 -30.40
CA PRO A 155 -42.52 5.29 -28.98
C PRO A 155 -42.37 3.80 -28.65
N GLU A 156 -43.18 2.94 -29.29
CA GLU A 156 -43.11 1.47 -29.11
C GLU A 156 -41.75 0.87 -29.48
N ASN A 157 -40.98 1.56 -30.33
CA ASN A 157 -39.65 1.13 -30.80
C ASN A 157 -38.51 1.87 -30.09
N THR A 158 -38.81 2.65 -29.05
CA THR A 158 -37.81 3.35 -28.26
C THR A 158 -37.51 2.55 -27.01
N VAL A 159 -36.24 2.16 -26.83
CA VAL A 159 -35.76 1.51 -25.60
C VAL A 159 -34.79 2.43 -24.88
N ASN A 160 -34.96 2.57 -23.56
CA ASN A 160 -33.97 3.23 -22.72
C ASN A 160 -32.81 2.26 -22.47
N VAL A 161 -31.58 2.75 -22.63
CA VAL A 161 -30.36 2.02 -22.26
C VAL A 161 -29.63 2.91 -21.27
N ASP A 162 -29.89 2.70 -19.99
CA ASP A 162 -29.16 3.34 -18.91
C ASP A 162 -28.06 2.43 -18.37
N GLU A 163 -27.00 3.05 -17.85
CA GLU A 163 -25.95 2.31 -17.15
C GLU A 163 -26.45 2.01 -15.72
N GLY A 164 -26.77 0.74 -15.45
CA GLY A 164 -26.93 0.24 -14.10
C GLY A 164 -25.57 0.19 -13.40
N GLY A 165 -25.16 1.30 -12.79
CA GLY A 165 -23.91 1.38 -12.03
C GLY A 165 -23.93 0.45 -10.81
N ILE A 166 -23.01 -0.52 -10.76
CA ILE A 166 -22.71 -1.22 -9.50
C ILE A 166 -21.90 -0.25 -8.66
N MET A 167 -22.55 0.34 -7.66
CA MET A 167 -21.97 1.37 -6.80
C MET A 167 -20.93 0.78 -5.84
N ALA A 168 -19.78 0.40 -6.37
CA ALA A 168 -18.63 -0.12 -5.63
C ALA A 168 -17.79 1.05 -5.09
N GLY A 169 -18.38 1.83 -4.19
CA GLY A 169 -17.74 3.06 -3.74
C GLY A 169 -18.57 3.98 -2.86
N PHE A 170 -19.84 3.67 -2.59
CA PHE A 170 -20.64 4.46 -1.65
C PHE A 170 -20.18 4.18 -0.22
N GLY A 171 -19.30 5.04 0.26
CA GLY A 171 -18.86 5.05 1.65
C GLY A 171 -18.93 6.48 2.14
N LEU A 172 -19.42 6.60 3.37
CA LEU A 172 -19.29 7.76 4.25
C LEU A 172 -17.86 8.34 4.22
N ASP A 173 -17.65 9.51 4.81
CA ASP A 173 -16.36 10.19 4.98
C ASP A 173 -15.31 9.29 5.65
N ASN A 174 -14.74 8.39 4.86
CA ASN A 174 -13.89 7.31 5.32
C ASN A 174 -12.43 7.65 5.03
N LEU A 175 -11.57 7.28 5.98
CA LEU A 175 -10.13 7.38 5.84
C LEU A 175 -9.65 6.39 4.77
N VAL A 176 -9.10 6.92 3.68
CA VAL A 176 -8.52 6.15 2.57
C VAL A 176 -7.01 6.24 2.59
N ILE A 177 -6.36 5.17 2.11
CA ILE A 177 -4.92 5.07 2.03
C ILE A 177 -4.50 5.55 0.63
N ARG A 178 -3.52 6.46 0.59
CA ARG A 178 -3.04 7.11 -0.64
C ARG A 178 -1.55 7.31 -0.62
N SER A 179 -0.98 7.71 -1.76
CA SER A 179 0.38 8.21 -1.81
C SER A 179 0.54 9.47 -0.94
N SER A 180 1.68 9.55 -0.26
CA SER A 180 2.11 10.74 0.48
C SER A 180 2.54 11.90 -0.43
N ASP A 181 2.70 11.67 -1.75
CA ASP A 181 3.09 12.71 -2.70
C ASP A 181 2.04 13.85 -2.76
N PRO A 182 2.42 15.11 -2.47
CA PRO A 182 1.51 16.25 -2.48
C PRO A 182 1.07 16.64 -3.90
N LYS A 183 1.81 16.27 -4.95
CA LYS A 183 1.50 16.61 -6.34
C LYS A 183 0.43 15.71 -6.96
N LYS A 184 0.21 14.52 -6.40
CA LYS A 184 -0.83 13.58 -6.84
C LYS A 184 -2.17 13.91 -6.18
N LYS A 185 -2.88 14.90 -6.72
CA LYS A 185 -4.32 15.07 -6.45
C LYS A 185 -5.08 14.03 -7.27
N ALA A 186 -5.39 12.89 -6.67
CA ALA A 186 -6.21 11.88 -7.34
C ALA A 186 -7.63 12.41 -7.55
N LEU A 187 -8.02 12.56 -8.81
CA LEU A 187 -9.42 12.58 -9.23
C LEU A 187 -10.00 11.22 -8.87
N LEU A 188 -10.84 11.17 -7.85
CA LEU A 188 -11.64 9.99 -7.57
C LEU A 188 -12.66 9.88 -8.70
N LYS A 189 -12.54 8.88 -9.56
CA LYS A 189 -13.73 8.44 -10.30
C LYS A 189 -14.70 7.90 -9.26
N GLY A 190 -15.91 8.46 -9.23
CA GLY A 190 -17.04 7.76 -8.64
C GLY A 190 -17.23 6.51 -9.49
N VAL A 191 -17.02 5.35 -8.86
CA VAL A 191 -17.51 4.07 -9.35
C VAL A 191 -18.75 3.76 -8.53
#